data_AF-A0A453R2L4-F1
#
_entry.id   AF-A0A453R2L4-F1
#
_cell.length_a   1.000
_cell.length_b   1.000
_cell.length_c   1.000
_cell.angle_alpha   90.00
_cell.angle_beta   90.00
_cell.angle_gamma   90.00
#
_symmetry.space_group_name_H-M   'P 1'
#
loop_
_entity.id
_entity.type
_entity.pdbx_description
1 polymer ?
#
loop_
_entity_poly.entity_id
_entity_poly.type
_entity_poly.pdbx_seq_one_letter_code
_entity_poly.pdbx_strand_id
1 'polypeptide(L)'
;MLIYVSHLFTFFTGAEWWAQDFRKSLPLISLVPLPFVPEIPLYVIVLILMIMFAVIPTVGSNIGNVQKVVDARKGSMELALAMLLPFIALLAGVAVWCYLSPSDIMKNQPHLLVIGTGSAFGYLVGRMILAHLCDEPKGLKTGMCMALVFLPFAIANALTAKINNGTPLADELLVILLYCATSVGLYMHLAISVCHEIKDALGIYCFRIARKEA
;
A
#
# COMPACT_ATOMS: atom_id res chain seq x y z
N MET A 1 -4.31 16.81 -3.71
CA MET A 1 -5.30 17.68 -4.38
C MET A 1 -6.12 16.91 -5.41
N LEU A 2 -5.51 16.28 -6.42
CA LEU A 2 -6.22 15.45 -7.43
C LEU A 2 -7.14 14.39 -6.82
N ILE A 3 -6.68 13.61 -5.84
CA ILE A 3 -7.49 12.58 -5.17
C ILE A 3 -8.77 13.17 -4.57
N TYR A 4 -8.67 14.29 -3.84
CA TYR A 4 -9.83 14.94 -3.24
C TYR A 4 -10.81 15.47 -4.29
N VAL A 5 -10.30 16.02 -5.40
CA VAL A 5 -11.13 16.45 -6.53
C VAL A 5 -11.86 15.25 -7.14
N SER A 6 -11.18 14.12 -7.35
CA SER A 6 -11.80 12.89 -7.85
C SER A 6 -12.90 12.38 -6.91
N HIS A 7 -12.68 12.40 -5.59
CA HIS A 7 -13.68 11.99 -4.61
C HIS A 7 -14.89 12.93 -4.59
N LEU A 8 -14.65 14.25 -4.60
CA LEU A 8 -15.72 15.25 -4.64
C LEU A 8 -16.53 15.14 -5.93
N PHE A 9 -15.86 14.95 -7.07
CA PHE A 9 -16.52 14.71 -8.35
C PHE A 9 -17.38 13.45 -8.30
N THR A 10 -16.82 12.33 -7.80
CA THR A 10 -17.53 11.05 -7.67
C THR A 10 -18.73 11.15 -6.72
N PHE A 11 -18.65 11.98 -5.68
CA PHE A 11 -19.77 12.25 -4.79
C PHE A 11 -20.97 12.87 -5.54
N PHE A 12 -20.72 13.77 -6.49
CA PHE A 12 -21.78 14.40 -7.28
C PHE A 12 -22.26 13.54 -8.47
N THR A 13 -21.35 12.84 -9.15
CA THR A 13 -21.68 12.08 -10.38
C THR A 13 -22.02 10.61 -10.14
N GLY A 14 -21.70 10.09 -8.96
CA GLY A 14 -21.84 8.68 -8.60
C GLY A 14 -20.67 7.81 -9.08
N ALA A 15 -20.44 6.68 -8.41
CA ALA A 15 -19.37 5.75 -8.75
C ALA A 15 -19.57 5.11 -10.14
N GLU A 16 -20.82 4.89 -10.54
CA GLU A 16 -21.19 4.32 -11.84
C GLU A 16 -20.66 5.13 -13.02
N TRP A 17 -20.46 6.44 -12.87
CA TRP A 17 -19.90 7.29 -13.93
C TRP A 17 -18.53 6.80 -14.41
N TRP A 18 -17.72 6.22 -13.52
CA TRP A 18 -16.41 5.68 -13.87
C TRP A 18 -16.49 4.32 -14.57
N ALA A 19 -17.56 3.55 -14.33
CA ALA A 19 -17.81 2.24 -14.92
C ALA A 19 -18.45 2.32 -16.31
N GLN A 20 -19.02 3.48 -16.67
CA GLN A 20 -19.60 3.72 -17.99
C GLN A 20 -18.54 3.74 -19.10
N ASP A 21 -18.98 3.45 -20.32
CA ASP A 21 -18.14 3.61 -21.51
C ASP A 21 -17.65 5.06 -21.62
N PHE A 22 -16.36 5.22 -21.87
CA PHE A 22 -15.71 6.53 -21.84
C PHE A 22 -16.32 7.55 -22.82
N ARG A 23 -16.95 7.10 -23.90
CA ARG A 23 -17.61 7.99 -24.87
C ARG A 23 -18.84 8.63 -24.25
N LYS A 24 -19.58 7.90 -23.42
CA LYS A 24 -20.76 8.43 -22.72
C LYS A 24 -20.36 9.44 -21.65
N SER A 25 -19.20 9.24 -21.02
CA SER A 25 -18.69 10.12 -19.97
C SER A 25 -18.07 11.42 -20.51
N LEU A 26 -17.70 11.47 -21.79
CA LEU A 26 -17.04 12.63 -22.44
C LEU A 26 -17.89 13.16 -23.60
N PRO A 27 -18.75 14.19 -23.38
CA PRO A 27 -19.74 14.65 -24.36
C PRO A 27 -19.15 15.23 -25.66
N LEU A 28 -17.86 15.59 -25.67
CA LEU A 28 -17.17 16.04 -26.88
C LEU A 28 -16.69 14.87 -27.75
N ILE A 29 -16.40 13.72 -27.14
CA ILE A 29 -15.91 12.51 -27.83
C ILE A 29 -17.08 11.65 -28.32
N SER A 30 -18.23 11.68 -27.63
CA SER A 30 -19.45 11.02 -28.10
C SER A 30 -19.94 11.53 -29.47
N LEU A 31 -19.53 12.74 -29.87
CA LEU A 31 -19.86 13.34 -31.17
C LEU A 31 -19.02 12.76 -32.31
N VAL A 32 -17.89 12.09 -32.03
CA VAL A 32 -17.01 11.51 -33.04
C VAL A 32 -17.27 10.00 -33.11
N PRO A 33 -17.81 9.47 -34.23
CA PRO A 33 -17.99 8.03 -34.37
C PRO A 33 -16.62 7.35 -34.44
N LEU A 34 -16.30 6.55 -33.43
CA LEU A 34 -15.12 5.69 -33.33
C LEU A 34 -15.55 4.21 -33.52
N PRO A 35 -15.88 3.77 -34.75
CA PRO A 35 -16.50 2.47 -35.00
C PRO A 35 -15.58 1.26 -34.72
N PHE A 36 -14.26 1.46 -34.61
CA PHE A 36 -13.27 0.39 -34.41
C PHE A 36 -12.73 0.29 -32.99
N VAL A 37 -13.19 1.14 -32.08
CA VAL A 37 -12.78 1.08 -30.67
C VAL A 37 -13.80 0.21 -29.94
N PRO A 38 -13.39 -0.78 -29.12
CA PRO A 38 -14.31 -1.54 -28.27
C PRO A 38 -14.90 -0.65 -27.16
N GLU A 39 -15.95 -1.12 -26.50
CA GLU A 39 -16.47 -0.45 -25.30
C GLU A 39 -15.43 -0.59 -24.17
N ILE A 40 -14.98 0.54 -23.63
CA ILE A 40 -13.94 0.57 -22.60
C ILE A 40 -14.45 1.43 -21.43
N PRO A 41 -14.55 0.88 -20.22
CA PRO A 41 -14.91 1.65 -19.04
C PRO A 41 -13.93 2.79 -18.80
N LEU A 42 -14.44 3.96 -18.43
CA LEU A 42 -13.61 5.15 -18.24
C LEU A 42 -12.49 4.94 -17.21
N TYR A 43 -12.77 4.21 -16.11
CA TYR A 43 -11.76 3.94 -15.09
C TYR A 43 -10.53 3.21 -15.67
N VAL A 44 -10.70 2.34 -16.67
CA VAL A 44 -9.59 1.61 -17.31
C VAL A 44 -8.67 2.59 -18.02
N ILE A 45 -9.24 3.54 -18.78
CA ILE A 45 -8.46 4.56 -19.50
C ILE A 45 -7.70 5.44 -18.50
N VAL A 46 -8.39 5.90 -17.45
CA VAL A 46 -7.78 6.72 -16.41
C VAL A 46 -6.63 5.98 -15.73
N LEU A 47 -6.80 4.69 -15.39
CA LEU A 47 -5.75 3.87 -14.81
C LEU A 47 -4.54 3.73 -15.75
N ILE A 48 -4.75 3.48 -17.03
CA ILE A 48 -3.66 3.39 -18.02
C ILE A 48 -2.90 4.72 -18.10
N LEU A 49 -3.62 5.84 -18.19
CA LEU A 49 -2.99 7.17 -18.23
C LEU A 49 -2.23 7.47 -16.93
N MET A 50 -2.79 7.13 -15.78
CA MET A 50 -2.11 7.28 -14.49
C MET A 50 -0.84 6.43 -14.42
N ILE A 51 -0.87 5.20 -14.92
CA ILE A 51 0.32 4.34 -14.96
C ILE A 51 1.40 4.98 -15.85
N MET A 52 1.02 5.39 -17.06
CA MET A 52 1.95 5.93 -18.06
C MET A 52 2.57 7.27 -17.66
N PHE A 53 1.76 8.20 -17.13
CA PHE A 53 2.19 9.59 -16.92
C PHE A 53 2.47 9.95 -15.46
N ALA A 54 1.99 9.16 -14.49
CA ALA A 54 2.26 9.40 -13.08
C ALA A 54 3.14 8.32 -12.46
N VAL A 55 2.74 7.05 -12.54
CA VAL A 55 3.43 5.97 -11.82
C VAL A 55 4.82 5.71 -12.41
N ILE A 56 4.92 5.44 -13.72
CA ILE A 56 6.20 5.13 -14.37
C ILE A 56 7.22 6.27 -14.18
N PRO A 57 6.89 7.55 -14.45
CA PRO A 57 7.84 8.64 -14.25
C PRO A 57 8.25 8.82 -12.78
N THR A 58 7.32 8.66 -11.84
CA THR A 58 7.61 8.80 -10.40
C THR A 58 8.54 7.69 -9.91
N VAL A 59 8.24 6.44 -10.27
CA VAL A 59 9.09 5.29 -9.91
C VAL A 59 10.48 5.44 -10.54
N GLY A 60 10.55 5.79 -11.82
CA GLY A 60 11.83 6.02 -12.52
C GLY A 60 12.66 7.13 -11.88
N SER A 61 12.04 8.27 -11.55
CA SER A 61 12.71 9.38 -10.86
C SER A 61 13.21 8.97 -9.48
N ASN A 62 12.40 8.23 -8.72
CA ASN A 62 12.78 7.75 -7.39
C ASN A 62 13.96 6.77 -7.45
N ILE A 63 13.97 5.84 -8.41
CA ILE A 63 15.12 4.95 -8.64
C ILE A 63 16.35 5.80 -8.94
N GLY A 64 16.25 6.74 -9.88
CA GLY A 64 17.33 7.66 -10.24
C GLY A 64 17.91 8.41 -9.04
N ASN A 65 17.04 8.88 -8.13
CA ASN A 65 17.45 9.55 -6.90
C ASN A 65 18.20 8.62 -5.94
N VAL A 66 17.73 7.38 -5.79
CA VAL A 66 18.42 6.36 -4.98
C VAL A 66 19.80 6.05 -5.58
N GLN A 67 19.94 5.92 -6.90
CA GLN A 67 21.25 5.65 -7.52
C GLN A 67 22.24 6.77 -7.22
N LYS A 68 21.84 8.03 -7.37
CA LYS A 68 22.69 9.19 -7.04
C LYS A 68 23.18 9.15 -5.59
N VAL A 69 22.34 8.78 -4.64
CA VAL A 69 22.70 8.70 -3.21
C VAL A 69 23.63 7.51 -2.94
N VAL A 70 23.36 6.36 -3.57
CA VAL A 70 24.20 5.16 -3.47
C VAL A 70 25.60 5.43 -4.00
N ASP A 71 25.71 6.05 -5.18
CA ASP A 71 27.00 6.40 -5.81
C ASP A 71 27.78 7.39 -4.95
N ALA A 72 27.12 8.45 -4.45
CA ALA A 72 27.74 9.44 -3.58
C ALA A 72 28.26 8.84 -2.26
N ARG A 73 27.61 7.80 -1.74
CA ARG A 73 28.01 7.11 -0.51
C ARG A 73 28.89 5.88 -0.75
N LYS A 74 29.27 5.58 -1.99
CA LYS A 74 29.97 4.34 -2.39
C LYS A 74 29.26 3.08 -1.86
N GLY A 75 27.94 3.10 -1.82
CA GLY A 75 27.09 2.01 -1.35
C GLY A 75 26.80 0.99 -2.44
N SER A 76 25.95 0.00 -2.13
CA SER A 76 25.45 -0.97 -3.10
C SER A 76 23.98 -0.71 -3.44
N MET A 77 23.68 -0.68 -4.74
CA MET A 77 22.32 -0.60 -5.27
C MET A 77 21.48 -1.83 -4.89
N GLU A 78 22.10 -3.02 -4.89
CA GLU A 78 21.42 -4.26 -4.54
C GLU A 78 20.94 -4.25 -3.09
N LEU A 79 21.77 -3.74 -2.18
CA LEU A 79 21.39 -3.60 -0.77
C LEU A 79 20.24 -2.59 -0.60
N ALA A 80 20.24 -1.51 -1.40
CA ALA A 80 19.16 -0.54 -1.40
C ALA A 80 17.85 -1.14 -1.91
N LEU A 81 17.91 -1.94 -2.99
CA LEU A 81 16.75 -2.63 -3.54
C LEU A 81 16.25 -3.76 -2.63
N ALA A 82 17.12 -4.44 -1.90
CA ALA A 82 16.74 -5.46 -0.93
C ALA A 82 15.82 -4.92 0.18
N MET A 83 15.86 -3.60 0.45
CA MET A 83 14.93 -2.96 1.39
C MET A 83 13.47 -2.94 0.89
N LEU A 84 13.23 -3.20 -0.40
CA LEU A 84 11.90 -3.36 -0.98
C LEU A 84 11.31 -4.76 -0.79
N LEU A 85 12.11 -5.75 -0.36
CA LEU A 85 11.64 -7.13 -0.19
C LEU A 85 10.41 -7.25 0.72
N PRO A 86 10.33 -6.59 1.90
CA PRO A 86 9.13 -6.66 2.74
C PRO A 86 7.88 -6.12 2.05
N PHE A 87 8.03 -5.08 1.22
CA PHE A 87 6.93 -4.51 0.45
C PHE A 87 6.46 -5.47 -0.65
N ILE A 88 7.40 -6.08 -1.39
CA ILE A 88 7.09 -7.09 -2.41
C ILE A 88 6.39 -8.29 -1.76
N ALA A 89 6.87 -8.74 -0.60
CA ALA A 89 6.26 -9.84 0.15
C ALA A 89 4.84 -9.51 0.62
N LEU A 90 4.58 -8.28 1.10
CA LEU A 90 3.23 -7.82 1.45
C LEU A 90 2.29 -7.89 0.24
N LEU A 91 2.68 -7.27 -0.88
CA LEU A 91 1.85 -7.24 -2.09
C LEU A 91 1.60 -8.63 -2.66
N ALA A 92 2.65 -9.46 -2.77
CA ALA A 92 2.52 -10.82 -3.26
C ALA A 92 1.64 -11.67 -2.35
N GLY A 93 1.80 -11.56 -1.02
CA GLY A 93 0.98 -12.29 -0.06
C GLY A 93 -0.50 -11.91 -0.13
N VAL A 94 -0.80 -10.61 -0.22
CA VAL A 94 -2.18 -10.13 -0.38
C VAL A 94 -2.76 -10.57 -1.73
N ALA A 95 -2.00 -10.49 -2.82
CA ALA A 95 -2.45 -10.93 -4.14
C ALA A 95 -2.75 -12.44 -4.18
N VAL A 96 -1.86 -13.25 -3.59
CA VAL A 96 -2.06 -14.71 -3.45
C VAL A 96 -3.30 -14.99 -2.62
N TRP A 97 -3.50 -14.28 -1.51
CA TRP A 97 -4.70 -14.45 -0.69
C TRP A 97 -5.97 -14.10 -1.46
N CYS A 98 -6.00 -12.97 -2.17
CA CYS A 98 -7.14 -12.59 -3.01
C CYS A 98 -7.45 -13.63 -4.09
N TYR A 99 -6.43 -14.19 -4.72
CA TYR A 99 -6.60 -15.23 -5.74
C TYR A 99 -7.12 -16.56 -5.18
N LEU A 100 -6.74 -16.90 -3.94
CA LEU A 100 -7.13 -18.15 -3.30
C LEU A 100 -8.46 -18.06 -2.53
N SER A 101 -8.91 -16.85 -2.22
CA SER A 101 -10.09 -16.59 -1.40
C SER A 101 -11.37 -17.20 -1.99
N PRO A 102 -12.05 -18.14 -1.30
CA PRO A 102 -13.33 -18.68 -1.76
C PRO A 102 -14.45 -17.63 -1.81
N SER A 103 -14.42 -16.62 -0.94
CA SER A 103 -15.46 -15.58 -0.84
C SER A 103 -15.13 -14.33 -1.64
N ASP A 104 -14.09 -14.34 -2.48
CA ASP A 104 -13.66 -13.20 -3.30
C ASP A 104 -13.59 -11.89 -2.48
N ILE A 105 -12.69 -11.86 -1.48
CA ILE A 105 -12.52 -10.72 -0.57
C ILE A 105 -12.23 -9.39 -1.27
N MET A 106 -11.59 -9.42 -2.45
CA MET A 106 -11.31 -8.21 -3.22
C MET A 106 -12.61 -7.58 -3.74
N LYS A 107 -13.55 -8.41 -4.20
CA LYS A 107 -14.85 -7.94 -4.69
C LYS A 107 -15.80 -7.59 -3.56
N ASN A 108 -15.86 -8.44 -2.53
CA ASN A 108 -16.88 -8.35 -1.49
C ASN A 108 -16.49 -7.44 -0.31
N GLN A 109 -15.21 -7.31 0.01
CA GLN A 109 -14.71 -6.51 1.12
C GLN A 109 -13.49 -5.63 0.74
N PRO A 110 -13.55 -4.87 -0.37
CA PRO A 110 -12.41 -4.09 -0.88
C PRO A 110 -11.90 -3.06 0.13
N HIS A 111 -12.79 -2.43 0.90
CA HIS A 111 -12.41 -1.38 1.84
C HIS A 111 -11.57 -1.91 3.00
N LEU A 112 -11.97 -3.04 3.60
CA LEU A 112 -11.21 -3.68 4.67
C LEU A 112 -9.84 -4.14 4.17
N LEU A 113 -9.79 -4.69 2.95
CA LEU A 113 -8.55 -5.13 2.32
C LEU A 113 -7.59 -3.95 2.09
N VAL A 114 -8.09 -2.86 1.50
CA VAL A 114 -7.29 -1.67 1.16
C VAL A 114 -6.83 -0.94 2.41
N ILE A 115 -7.69 -0.78 3.42
CA ILE A 115 -7.31 -0.14 4.69
C ILE A 115 -6.27 -0.99 5.41
N GLY A 116 -6.50 -2.30 5.57
CA GLY A 116 -5.56 -3.21 6.23
C GLY A 116 -4.20 -3.23 5.54
N THR A 117 -4.19 -3.40 4.21
CA THR A 117 -2.95 -3.42 3.42
C THR A 117 -2.25 -2.07 3.45
N GLY A 118 -3.00 -0.97 3.37
CA GLY A 118 -2.48 0.39 3.45
C GLY A 118 -1.83 0.69 4.80
N SER A 119 -2.45 0.29 5.91
CA SER A 119 -1.86 0.41 7.26
C SER A 119 -0.63 -0.48 7.43
N ALA A 120 -0.66 -1.73 6.94
CA ALA A 120 0.50 -2.62 6.95
C ALA A 120 1.66 -2.03 6.15
N PHE A 121 1.40 -1.45 4.97
CA PHE A 121 2.39 -0.74 4.17
C PHE A 121 2.94 0.50 4.89
N GLY A 122 2.06 1.32 5.48
CA GLY A 122 2.44 2.48 6.27
C GLY A 122 3.36 2.12 7.45
N TYR A 123 3.09 1.00 8.12
CA TYR A 123 3.95 0.45 9.16
C TYR A 123 5.34 0.04 8.61
N LEU A 124 5.38 -0.68 7.49
CA LEU A 124 6.64 -1.10 6.86
C LEU A 124 7.52 0.09 6.50
N VAL A 125 6.96 1.09 5.82
CA VAL A 125 7.68 2.30 5.42
C VAL A 125 8.09 3.12 6.64
N GLY A 126 7.21 3.26 7.63
CA GLY A 126 7.51 3.98 8.87
C GLY A 126 8.69 3.36 9.64
N ARG A 127 8.70 2.03 9.82
CA ARG A 127 9.85 1.32 10.41
C ARG A 127 11.11 1.46 9.56
N MET A 128 10.98 1.45 8.22
CA MET A 128 12.13 1.65 7.34
C MET A 128 12.75 3.03 7.51
N ILE A 129 11.93 4.09 7.56
CA ILE A 129 12.40 5.46 7.80
C ILE A 129 13.05 5.56 9.19
N LEU A 130 12.40 5.01 10.22
CA LEU A 130 12.93 5.05 11.58
C LEU A 130 14.29 4.34 11.68
N ALA A 131 14.44 3.18 11.06
CA ALA A 131 15.73 2.49 11.02
C ALA A 131 16.82 3.27 10.27
N HIS A 132 16.45 4.12 9.31
CA HIS A 132 17.41 5.04 8.67
C HIS A 132 17.77 6.24 9.54
N LEU A 133 16.83 6.74 10.35
CA LEU A 133 17.05 7.92 11.20
C LEU A 133 17.80 7.58 12.49
N CYS A 134 17.49 6.42 13.07
CA CYS A 134 18.04 5.98 14.35
C CYS A 134 19.22 5.00 14.20
N ASP A 135 19.73 4.79 12.98
CA ASP A 135 20.79 3.84 12.65
C ASP A 135 20.53 2.39 13.15
N GLU A 136 19.25 1.98 13.21
CA GLU A 136 18.87 0.61 13.55
C GLU A 136 19.17 -0.37 12.39
N PRO A 137 19.34 -1.68 12.68
CA PRO A 137 19.44 -2.69 11.63
C PRO A 137 18.24 -2.62 10.66
N LYS A 138 18.48 -2.88 9.37
CA LYS A 138 17.47 -2.76 8.30
C LYS A 138 17.05 -4.14 7.76
N GLY A 139 15.87 -4.21 7.16
CA GLY A 139 15.40 -5.39 6.42
C GLY A 139 14.74 -6.47 7.29
N LEU A 140 14.73 -7.71 6.79
CA LEU A 140 13.99 -8.86 7.38
C LEU A 140 14.36 -9.20 8.83
N LYS A 141 15.51 -8.71 9.32
CA LYS A 141 16.04 -9.01 10.66
C LYS A 141 15.45 -8.11 11.77
N THR A 142 14.44 -7.29 11.46
CA THR A 142 13.84 -6.34 12.40
C THR A 142 12.32 -6.47 12.49
N GLY A 143 11.70 -5.75 13.45
CA GLY A 143 10.25 -5.69 13.64
C GLY A 143 9.43 -5.21 12.44
N MET A 144 10.07 -4.89 11.29
CA MET A 144 9.40 -4.66 10.00
C MET A 144 8.50 -5.84 9.58
N CYS A 145 8.95 -7.07 9.78
CA CYS A 145 8.20 -8.26 9.34
C CYS A 145 6.89 -8.50 10.11
N MET A 146 6.64 -7.79 11.22
CA MET A 146 5.42 -7.98 12.02
C MET A 146 4.14 -7.76 11.21
N ALA A 147 4.18 -6.83 10.24
CA ALA A 147 3.05 -6.61 9.32
C ALA A 147 2.79 -7.78 8.36
N LEU A 148 3.77 -8.67 8.16
CA LEU A 148 3.66 -9.84 7.26
C LEU A 148 3.15 -11.09 7.99
N VAL A 149 3.27 -11.16 9.32
CA VAL A 149 2.99 -12.36 10.12
C VAL A 149 1.55 -12.86 9.95
N PHE A 150 0.60 -11.97 9.69
CA PHE A 150 -0.80 -12.35 9.50
C PHE A 150 -1.06 -13.07 8.16
N LEU A 151 -0.28 -12.75 7.12
CA LEU A 151 -0.54 -13.24 5.76
C LEU A 151 -0.43 -14.77 5.62
N PRO A 152 0.57 -15.46 6.19
CA PRO A 152 0.62 -16.92 6.18
C PRO A 152 -0.65 -17.57 6.72
N PHE A 153 -1.20 -17.05 7.82
CA PHE A 153 -2.46 -17.55 8.39
C PHE A 153 -3.63 -17.35 7.43
N ALA A 154 -3.77 -16.16 6.85
CA ALA A 154 -4.83 -15.84 5.90
C ALA A 154 -4.76 -16.71 4.64
N ILE A 155 -3.56 -16.92 4.09
CA ILE A 155 -3.30 -17.79 2.94
C ILE A 155 -3.60 -19.26 3.29
N ALA A 156 -3.16 -19.75 4.45
CA ALA A 156 -3.43 -21.11 4.91
C ALA A 156 -4.94 -21.37 5.09
N ASN A 157 -5.67 -20.38 5.60
CA ASN A 157 -7.13 -20.45 5.73
C ASN A 157 -7.82 -20.60 4.37
N ALA A 158 -7.42 -19.78 3.38
CA ALA A 158 -7.94 -19.86 2.01
C ALA A 158 -7.56 -21.19 1.32
N LEU A 159 -6.34 -21.69 1.54
CA LEU A 159 -5.92 -23.00 1.02
C LEU A 159 -6.73 -24.15 1.61
N THR A 160 -7.06 -24.07 2.89
CA THR A 160 -7.88 -25.09 3.56
C THR A 160 -9.26 -25.18 2.91
N ALA A 161 -9.83 -24.04 2.48
CA ALA A 161 -11.08 -24.05 1.71
C ALA A 161 -10.96 -24.82 0.39
N LYS A 162 -9.84 -24.71 -0.33
CA LYS A 162 -9.62 -25.49 -1.56
C LYS A 162 -9.49 -26.99 -1.30
N ILE A 163 -8.96 -27.37 -0.13
CA ILE A 163 -8.77 -28.78 0.25
C ILE A 163 -10.09 -29.38 0.78
N ASN A 164 -10.89 -28.61 1.52
CA ASN A 164 -12.12 -29.06 2.19
C ASN A 164 -13.40 -28.73 1.40
N ASN A 165 -13.40 -28.90 0.07
CA ASN A 165 -14.57 -28.67 -0.79
C ASN A 165 -15.26 -27.30 -0.61
N GLY A 166 -14.47 -26.24 -0.42
CA GLY A 166 -14.95 -24.86 -0.34
C GLY A 166 -15.20 -24.35 1.09
N THR A 167 -14.99 -25.16 2.13
CA THR A 167 -15.18 -24.73 3.53
C THR A 167 -13.85 -24.26 4.16
N PRO A 168 -13.67 -22.95 4.39
CA PRO A 168 -12.47 -22.45 5.08
C PRO A 168 -12.46 -22.87 6.55
N LEU A 169 -11.28 -22.88 7.17
CA LEU A 169 -11.11 -23.22 8.59
C LEU A 169 -11.78 -22.18 9.51
N ALA A 170 -11.65 -20.91 9.14
CA ALA A 170 -12.26 -19.75 9.79
C ALA A 170 -13.00 -18.89 8.76
N ASP A 171 -14.07 -18.23 9.19
CA ASP A 171 -14.83 -17.30 8.37
C ASP A 171 -13.92 -16.21 7.78
N GLU A 172 -13.89 -16.08 6.45
CA GLU A 172 -13.04 -15.11 5.77
C GLU A 172 -13.35 -13.67 6.14
N LEU A 173 -14.61 -13.35 6.48
CA LEU A 173 -14.98 -12.01 6.95
C LEU A 173 -14.28 -11.70 8.28
N LEU A 174 -14.24 -12.67 9.19
CA LEU A 174 -13.53 -12.53 10.46
C LEU A 174 -12.02 -12.41 10.23
N VAL A 175 -11.46 -13.21 9.31
CA VAL A 175 -10.03 -13.17 8.98
C VAL A 175 -9.63 -11.82 8.41
N ILE A 176 -10.41 -11.23 7.49
CA ILE A 176 -10.09 -9.90 6.94
C ILE A 176 -10.33 -8.76 7.95
N LEU A 177 -11.34 -8.87 8.81
CA LEU A 177 -11.53 -7.94 9.93
C LEU A 177 -10.33 -7.95 10.86
N LEU A 178 -9.86 -9.15 11.25
CA LEU A 178 -8.72 -9.29 12.14
C LEU A 178 -7.42 -8.83 11.48
N TYR A 179 -7.23 -9.10 10.18
CA TYR A 179 -6.11 -8.57 9.40
C TYR A 179 -6.09 -7.04 9.42
N CYS A 180 -7.23 -6.42 9.14
CA CYS A 180 -7.38 -4.97 9.11
C CYS A 180 -7.13 -4.37 10.49
N ALA A 181 -7.79 -4.90 11.54
CA ALA A 181 -7.63 -4.43 12.90
C ALA A 181 -6.18 -4.56 13.40
N THR A 182 -5.52 -5.69 13.13
CA THR A 182 -4.12 -5.91 13.51
C THR A 182 -3.19 -4.94 12.78
N SER A 183 -3.39 -4.74 11.48
CA SER A 183 -2.56 -3.83 10.67
C SER A 183 -2.72 -2.37 11.10
N VAL A 184 -3.95 -1.93 11.37
CA VAL A 184 -4.24 -0.60 11.92
C VAL A 184 -3.63 -0.46 13.31
N GLY A 185 -3.77 -1.47 14.17
CA GLY A 185 -3.18 -1.49 15.52
C GLY A 185 -1.66 -1.35 15.49
N LEU A 186 -0.98 -2.11 14.63
CA LEU A 186 0.47 -1.98 14.42
C LEU A 186 0.88 -0.59 13.94
N TYR A 187 0.13 -0.02 12.99
CA TYR A 187 0.40 1.32 12.48
C TYR A 187 0.20 2.40 13.56
N MET A 188 -0.88 2.32 14.34
CA MET A 188 -1.16 3.25 15.44
C MET A 188 -0.12 3.13 16.55
N HIS A 189 0.28 1.90 16.90
CA HIS A 189 1.37 1.68 17.85
C HIS A 189 2.66 2.35 17.36
N LEU A 190 3.03 2.16 16.09
CA LEU A 190 4.19 2.83 15.51
C LEU A 190 4.05 4.36 15.56
N ALA A 191 2.88 4.90 15.21
CA ALA A 191 2.64 6.35 15.20
C ALA A 191 2.82 6.99 16.58
N ILE A 192 2.57 6.25 17.66
CA ILE A 192 2.77 6.71 19.04
C ILE A 192 4.23 6.50 19.46
N SER A 193 4.78 5.31 19.22
CA SER A 193 6.11 4.92 19.68
C SER A 193 7.25 5.65 18.95
N VAL A 194 7.03 6.09 17.71
CA VAL A 194 8.05 6.78 16.91
C VAL A 194 8.59 8.03 17.59
N CYS A 195 7.76 8.77 18.33
CA CYS A 195 8.21 9.95 19.07
C CYS A 195 9.22 9.58 20.16
N HIS A 196 8.98 8.48 20.87
CA HIS A 196 9.87 7.99 21.91
C HIS A 196 11.15 7.39 21.31
N GLU A 197 11.03 6.59 20.24
CA GLU A 197 12.17 5.98 19.56
C GLU A 197 13.12 7.06 18.97
N ILE A 198 12.59 8.11 18.34
CA ILE A 198 13.40 9.23 17.82
C ILE A 198 14.04 10.03 18.98
N LYS A 199 13.26 10.32 20.03
CA LYS A 199 13.73 11.05 21.20
C LYS A 199 14.94 10.36 21.82
N ASP A 200 14.84 9.05 22.04
CA ASP A 200 15.88 8.27 22.70
C ASP A 200 17.10 8.09 21.79
N ALA A 201 16.91 7.90 20.48
CA ALA A 201 18.02 7.80 19.52
C ALA A 201 18.80 9.11 19.35
N LEU A 202 18.11 10.26 19.34
CA LEU A 202 18.75 11.58 19.20
C LEU A 202 19.23 12.16 20.54
N GLY A 203 18.83 11.58 21.68
CA GLY A 203 19.12 12.11 23.01
C GLY A 203 18.46 13.46 23.30
N ILE A 204 17.37 13.80 22.59
CA ILE A 204 16.69 15.10 22.70
C ILE A 204 15.46 14.96 23.58
N TYR A 205 15.20 15.93 24.47
CA TYR A 205 13.93 15.99 25.19
C TYR A 205 12.86 16.65 24.32
N CYS A 206 11.91 15.87 23.79
CA CYS A 206 10.76 16.41 23.06
C CYS A 206 9.98 17.43 23.92
N PHE A 207 9.60 18.56 23.32
CA PHE A 207 8.86 19.66 23.95
C PHE A 207 9.57 20.39 25.10
N ARG A 208 10.89 20.22 25.25
CA ARG A 208 11.69 20.99 26.21
C ARG A 208 12.71 21.86 25.47
N ILE A 209 12.57 23.18 25.57
CA ILE A 209 13.57 24.12 25.06
C ILE A 209 14.81 24.01 25.95
N ALA A 210 15.94 23.61 25.37
CA ALA A 210 17.22 23.62 26.07
C ALA A 210 17.55 25.07 26.47
N ARG A 211 17.78 25.33 27.76
CA ARG A 211 18.30 26.64 28.19
C ARG A 211 19.71 26.77 27.61
N LYS A 212 19.92 27.82 26.82
CA LYS A 212 21.26 28.21 26.38
C LYS A 212 22.01 28.67 27.63
N GLU A 213 23.10 28.00 27.97
CA GLU A 213 24.00 28.49 29.02
C GLU A 213 24.58 29.84 28.57
N ALA A 214 24.50 30.83 29.46
CA ALA A 214 24.89 32.21 29.22
C ALA A 214 26.39 32.39 29.49
#